data_AF-A0A0K0ETK1-F1
#
_entry.id   AF-A0A0K0ETK1-F1
#
_cell.length_a   1.000
_cell.length_b   1.000
_cell.length_c   1.000
_cell.angle_alpha   90.00
_cell.angle_beta   90.00
_cell.angle_gamma   90.00
#
_symmetry.space_group_name_H-M   'P 1'
#
loop_
_entity.id
_entity.type
_entity.pdbx_description
1 polymer ?
#
loop_
_entity_poly.entity_id
_entity_poly.type
_entity_poly.pdbx_seq_one_letter_code
_entity_poly.pdbx_strand_id
1 'polypeptide(L)'
;MTEVDEIMTDADLEAALDDLNNDDGDITELLKLMNEHRMISWEEAEQIMAGSESAPVKSSLPPQTRPSEPDNDTDVDMTLYKLKNNDPSLKLINLNNMKRTPVPQIKRILEAMINHEHIEKLQFANMGLYDNDIMELINVVENNTSLKCINLETNYLSGEFFAKLFQAALVHETIEEIKAVNQGVSFSTVAEKEIIKAIFANHGLLKVSINFRLPEGRHKVEQATLRNGEIRRVMRRKAAEEAKKKEALEKDKNGDNNTKNKENEEKKLITKTKDNSAAPRILGGEIKEDDEEKQPKNKIEKPMPVYKKSIKTKPSPFSK
;
A
#
# COMPACT_ATOMS: atom_id res chain seq x y z
N MET A 1 -73.32 -24.00 4.67
CA MET A 1 -72.15 -24.92 4.67
C MET A 1 -71.63 -24.94 3.26
N THR A 2 -70.31 -24.90 3.09
CA THR A 2 -69.50 -24.63 1.87
C THR A 2 -69.30 -23.15 1.57
N GLU A 3 -68.17 -22.64 2.06
CA GLU A 3 -67.41 -21.51 1.53
C GLU A 3 -67.34 -21.64 0.00
N VAL A 4 -67.91 -20.69 -0.73
CA VAL A 4 -67.85 -20.65 -2.19
C VAL A 4 -66.61 -19.82 -2.52
N ASP A 5 -65.61 -20.48 -3.11
CA ASP A 5 -64.38 -19.90 -3.64
C ASP A 5 -64.65 -18.52 -4.24
N GLU A 6 -63.91 -17.50 -3.79
CA GLU A 6 -63.91 -16.16 -4.37
C GLU A 6 -63.48 -16.28 -5.83
N ILE A 7 -64.46 -16.27 -6.73
CA ILE A 7 -64.27 -16.30 -8.17
C ILE A 7 -63.60 -14.97 -8.55
N MET A 8 -62.32 -15.06 -8.92
CA MET A 8 -61.53 -13.95 -9.46
C MET A 8 -62.34 -13.30 -10.58
N THR A 9 -62.66 -12.01 -10.42
CA THR A 9 -63.44 -11.30 -11.43
C THR A 9 -62.54 -10.95 -12.61
N ASP A 10 -63.12 -10.78 -13.80
CA ASP A 10 -62.36 -10.38 -15.00
C ASP A 10 -61.58 -9.07 -14.77
N ALA A 11 -62.07 -8.19 -13.88
CA ALA A 11 -61.40 -6.96 -13.47
C ALA A 11 -60.18 -7.22 -12.55
N ASP A 12 -60.25 -8.23 -11.68
CA ASP A 12 -59.09 -8.64 -10.85
C ASP A 12 -58.01 -9.31 -11.71
N LEU A 13 -58.40 -10.03 -12.77
CA LEU A 13 -57.47 -10.59 -13.77
C LEU A 13 -56.79 -9.48 -14.57
N GLU A 14 -57.55 -8.47 -15.00
CA GLU A 14 -57.03 -7.32 -15.75
C GLU A 14 -56.07 -6.48 -14.89
N ALA A 15 -56.40 -6.25 -13.61
CA ALA A 15 -55.51 -5.58 -12.66
C ALA A 15 -54.22 -6.39 -12.37
N ALA A 16 -54.32 -7.71 -12.24
CA ALA A 16 -53.15 -8.57 -12.06
C ALA A 16 -52.26 -8.63 -13.31
N LEU A 17 -52.86 -8.53 -14.51
CA LEU A 17 -52.11 -8.41 -15.76
C LEU A 17 -51.43 -7.04 -15.89
N ASP A 18 -52.07 -5.96 -15.45
CA ASP A 18 -51.48 -4.61 -15.43
C ASP A 18 -50.35 -4.49 -14.40
N ASP A 19 -50.48 -5.09 -13.22
CA ASP A 19 -49.39 -5.15 -12.21
C ASP A 19 -48.19 -5.96 -12.73
N LEU A 20 -48.43 -7.09 -13.42
CA LEU A 20 -47.38 -7.86 -14.11
C LEU A 20 -46.74 -7.12 -15.28
N ASN A 21 -47.48 -6.22 -15.94
CA ASN A 21 -46.97 -5.40 -17.03
C ASN A 21 -46.17 -4.18 -16.51
N ASN A 22 -46.28 -3.85 -15.22
CA ASN A 22 -45.52 -2.79 -14.56
C ASN A 22 -44.19 -3.28 -13.93
N ASP A 23 -43.91 -4.59 -13.92
CA ASP A 23 -42.64 -5.19 -13.46
C ASP A 23 -41.42 -4.83 -14.34
N ASP A 24 -41.61 -4.07 -15.42
CA ASP A 24 -40.53 -3.45 -16.18
C ASP A 24 -39.57 -2.66 -15.28
N GLY A 25 -40.06 -2.12 -14.16
CA GLY A 25 -39.26 -1.44 -13.14
C GLY A 25 -38.07 -2.25 -12.64
N ASP A 26 -38.25 -3.54 -12.34
CA ASP A 26 -37.19 -4.41 -11.83
C ASP A 26 -36.12 -4.72 -12.88
N ILE A 27 -36.51 -4.85 -14.15
CA ILE A 27 -35.57 -5.03 -15.26
C ILE A 27 -34.80 -3.74 -15.52
N THR A 28 -35.44 -2.57 -15.43
CA THR A 28 -34.77 -1.29 -15.60
C THR A 28 -33.72 -1.05 -14.51
N GLU A 29 -34.05 -1.36 -13.25
CA GLU A 29 -33.13 -1.24 -12.12
C GLU A 29 -31.99 -2.24 -12.22
N LEU A 30 -32.28 -3.49 -12.62
CA LEU A 30 -31.26 -4.50 -12.86
C LEU A 30 -30.30 -4.06 -13.96
N LEU A 31 -30.80 -3.57 -15.11
CA LEU A 31 -29.95 -3.13 -16.22
C LEU A 31 -29.10 -1.92 -15.84
N LYS A 32 -29.65 -1.00 -15.04
CA LYS A 32 -28.93 0.14 -14.49
C LYS A 32 -27.81 -0.33 -13.55
N LEU A 33 -28.10 -1.28 -12.66
CA LEU A 33 -27.13 -1.90 -11.77
C LEU A 33 -26.05 -2.68 -12.55
N MET A 34 -26.43 -3.39 -13.61
CA MET A 34 -25.51 -4.10 -14.49
C MET A 34 -24.56 -3.14 -15.22
N ASN A 35 -25.06 -1.98 -15.67
CA ASN A 35 -24.24 -0.94 -16.27
C ASN A 35 -23.28 -0.32 -15.23
N GLU A 36 -23.76 -0.05 -14.03
CA GLU A 36 -22.93 0.48 -12.92
C GLU A 36 -21.79 -0.48 -12.55
N HIS A 37 -22.06 -1.78 -12.55
CA HIS A 37 -21.05 -2.84 -12.35
C HIS A 37 -20.28 -3.25 -13.62
N ARG A 38 -20.39 -2.47 -14.71
CA ARG A 38 -19.66 -2.67 -15.97
C ARG A 38 -19.84 -4.07 -16.59
N MET A 39 -21.03 -4.66 -16.46
CA MET A 39 -21.39 -5.94 -17.08
C MET A 39 -22.01 -5.77 -18.48
N ILE A 40 -22.59 -4.59 -18.73
CA ILE A 40 -23.25 -4.23 -19.97
C ILE A 40 -23.01 -2.73 -20.24
N SER A 41 -23.00 -2.30 -21.50
CA SER A 41 -22.98 -0.87 -21.81
C SER A 41 -24.35 -0.23 -21.63
N TRP A 42 -24.41 1.10 -21.48
CA TRP A 42 -25.70 1.81 -21.41
C TRP A 42 -26.53 1.66 -22.69
N GLU A 43 -25.88 1.66 -23.86
CA GLU A 43 -26.54 1.44 -25.15
C GLU A 43 -27.14 0.02 -25.24
N GLU A 44 -26.42 -0.98 -24.75
CA GLU A 44 -26.90 -2.36 -24.70
C GLU A 44 -28.04 -2.53 -23.69
N ALA A 45 -27.99 -1.85 -22.54
CA ALA A 45 -29.09 -1.80 -21.58
C ALA A 45 -30.35 -1.16 -22.19
N GLU A 46 -30.22 -0.02 -22.88
CA GLU A 46 -31.33 0.61 -23.60
C GLU A 46 -31.89 -0.29 -24.69
N GLN A 47 -31.05 -1.05 -25.39
CA GLN A 47 -31.49 -1.95 -26.45
C GLN A 47 -32.27 -3.15 -25.91
N ILE A 48 -31.96 -3.61 -24.68
CA ILE A 48 -32.76 -4.61 -23.96
C ILE A 48 -34.09 -4.01 -23.49
N MET A 49 -34.07 -2.77 -22.99
CA MET A 49 -35.26 -2.05 -22.55
C MET A 49 -36.24 -1.74 -23.68
N ALA A 50 -35.73 -1.47 -24.88
CA ALA A 50 -36.53 -1.08 -26.04
C ALA A 50 -37.29 -2.24 -26.71
N GLY A 51 -37.23 -3.46 -26.16
CA GLY A 51 -38.02 -4.60 -26.65
C GLY A 51 -37.70 -5.05 -28.08
N SER A 52 -36.54 -4.68 -28.61
CA SER A 52 -36.12 -5.00 -29.98
C SER A 52 -35.83 -6.51 -30.15
N GLU A 53 -36.88 -7.25 -30.50
CA GLU A 53 -36.89 -8.51 -31.27
C GLU A 53 -35.74 -9.51 -31.01
N SER A 54 -35.98 -10.52 -30.15
CA SER A 54 -35.42 -11.92 -30.12
C SER A 54 -33.93 -12.20 -30.46
N ALA A 55 -33.09 -11.20 -30.71
CA ALA A 55 -31.73 -11.34 -31.15
C ALA A 55 -30.80 -11.25 -29.95
N PRO A 56 -29.82 -12.14 -29.81
CA PRO A 56 -28.88 -12.10 -28.69
C PRO A 56 -28.06 -10.81 -28.75
N VAL A 57 -28.27 -9.92 -27.76
CA VAL A 57 -27.43 -8.74 -27.53
C VAL A 57 -26.07 -9.22 -27.05
N LYS A 58 -25.03 -8.98 -27.86
CA LYS A 58 -23.64 -9.28 -27.44
C LYS A 58 -23.23 -8.25 -26.40
N SER A 59 -23.20 -8.66 -25.13
CA SER A 59 -22.52 -7.92 -24.06
C SER A 59 -21.08 -7.64 -24.48
N SER A 60 -20.79 -6.37 -24.75
CA SER A 60 -19.43 -5.86 -24.83
C SER A 60 -19.10 -5.24 -23.49
N LEU A 61 -17.99 -5.69 -22.90
CA LEU A 61 -17.45 -5.02 -21.72
C LEU A 61 -17.22 -3.55 -22.09
N PRO A 62 -17.79 -2.59 -21.33
CA PRO A 62 -17.56 -1.18 -21.61
C PRO A 62 -16.04 -0.92 -21.66
N PRO A 63 -15.59 -0.02 -22.55
CA PRO A 63 -14.16 0.22 -22.75
C PRO A 63 -13.51 0.48 -21.40
N GLN A 64 -12.47 -0.30 -21.06
CA GLN A 64 -11.76 -0.13 -19.81
C GLN A 64 -11.11 1.26 -19.80
N THR A 65 -11.78 2.22 -19.19
CA THR A 65 -11.18 3.47 -18.78
C THR A 65 -10.29 3.13 -17.59
N ARG A 66 -9.02 2.83 -17.88
CA ARG A 66 -8.01 2.94 -16.83
C ARG A 66 -7.96 4.41 -16.44
N PRO A 67 -8.11 4.76 -15.15
CA PRO A 67 -7.86 6.12 -14.71
C PRO A 67 -6.48 6.51 -15.24
N SER A 68 -6.42 7.48 -16.15
CA SER A 68 -5.15 8.04 -16.59
C SER A 68 -4.69 8.92 -15.45
N GLU A 69 -3.92 8.36 -14.53
CA GLU A 69 -3.12 9.20 -13.63
C GLU A 69 -2.34 10.19 -14.50
N PRO A 70 -2.24 11.47 -14.07
CA PRO A 70 -1.45 12.44 -14.82
C PRO A 70 -0.02 11.90 -14.99
N ASP A 71 0.54 12.13 -16.18
CA ASP A 71 1.95 11.81 -16.42
C ASP A 71 2.81 12.50 -15.36
N ASN A 72 3.85 11.80 -14.90
CA ASN A 72 4.79 12.36 -13.94
C ASN A 72 5.45 13.62 -14.52
N ASP A 73 5.19 14.77 -13.89
CA ASP A 73 5.63 16.10 -14.29
C ASP A 73 6.91 16.56 -13.56
N THR A 74 7.60 15.63 -12.89
CA THR A 74 8.84 15.92 -12.17
C THR A 74 9.89 16.53 -13.10
N ASP A 75 10.31 17.76 -12.77
CA ASP A 75 11.38 18.44 -13.48
C ASP A 75 12.74 17.81 -13.13
N VAL A 76 13.31 17.10 -14.11
CA VAL A 76 14.58 16.38 -14.01
C VAL A 76 15.75 17.34 -13.81
N ASP A 77 15.74 18.50 -14.47
CA ASP A 77 16.83 19.48 -14.41
C ASP A 77 16.82 20.23 -13.07
N MET A 78 15.64 20.59 -12.57
CA MET A 78 15.50 21.17 -11.23
C MET A 78 15.87 20.17 -10.14
N THR A 79 15.52 18.89 -10.31
CA THR A 79 15.95 17.82 -9.39
C THR A 79 17.47 17.71 -9.39
N LEU A 80 18.11 17.71 -10.56
CA LEU A 80 19.56 17.68 -10.67
C LEU A 80 20.24 18.92 -10.05
N TYR A 81 19.65 20.10 -10.19
CA TYR A 81 20.13 21.33 -9.55
C TYR A 81 20.08 21.23 -8.03
N LYS A 82 18.96 20.77 -7.47
CA LYS A 82 18.81 20.54 -6.02
C LYS A 82 19.80 19.50 -5.50
N LEU A 83 20.03 18.43 -6.27
CA LEU A 83 21.02 17.40 -5.93
C LEU A 83 22.44 17.94 -5.84
N LYS A 84 22.84 18.76 -6.82
CA LYS A 84 24.19 19.37 -6.81
C LYS A 84 24.40 20.33 -5.65
N ASN A 85 23.33 20.96 -5.15
CA ASN A 85 23.38 21.91 -4.05
C ASN A 85 23.15 21.26 -2.66
N ASN A 86 23.02 19.94 -2.59
CA ASN A 86 22.71 19.18 -1.35
C ASN A 86 21.51 19.78 -0.57
N ASP A 87 20.42 20.06 -1.28
CA ASP A 87 19.24 20.70 -0.69
C ASP A 87 18.55 19.76 0.32
N PRO A 88 18.43 20.15 1.62
CA PRO A 88 17.77 19.33 2.64
C PRO A 88 16.27 19.12 2.41
N SER A 89 15.65 19.90 1.51
CA SER A 89 14.26 19.70 1.12
C SER A 89 14.05 18.47 0.24
N LEU A 90 15.07 18.01 -0.49
CA LEU A 90 14.98 16.92 -1.44
C LEU A 90 15.20 15.55 -0.75
N LYS A 91 14.11 14.97 -0.26
CA LYS A 91 14.13 13.63 0.38
C LYS A 91 13.73 12.49 -0.55
N LEU A 92 13.00 12.79 -1.61
CA LEU A 92 12.42 11.83 -2.55
C LEU A 92 12.71 12.27 -3.98
N ILE A 93 13.30 11.37 -4.77
CA ILE A 93 13.38 11.49 -6.23
C ILE A 93 12.37 10.53 -6.84
N ASN A 94 11.44 11.06 -7.63
CA ASN A 94 10.42 10.27 -8.32
C ASN A 94 10.48 10.49 -9.83
N LEU A 95 11.10 9.57 -10.56
CA LEU A 95 11.11 9.55 -12.03
C LEU A 95 10.28 8.38 -12.59
N ASN A 96 9.32 7.87 -11.80
CA ASN A 96 8.45 6.78 -12.25
C ASN A 96 7.74 7.15 -13.56
N ASN A 97 7.61 6.17 -14.46
CA ASN A 97 6.95 6.28 -15.76
C ASN A 97 7.59 7.26 -16.77
N MET A 98 8.75 7.85 -16.46
CA MET A 98 9.43 8.82 -17.35
C MET A 98 10.36 8.15 -18.37
N LYS A 99 9.80 7.36 -19.30
CA LYS A 99 10.57 6.63 -20.33
C LYS A 99 11.30 7.52 -21.34
N ARG A 100 10.89 8.78 -21.46
CA ARG A 100 11.48 9.75 -22.39
C ARG A 100 12.70 10.48 -21.81
N THR A 101 13.02 10.28 -20.53
CA THR A 101 14.17 10.91 -19.89
C THR A 101 15.47 10.35 -20.50
N PRO A 102 16.35 11.20 -21.06
CA PRO A 102 17.62 10.75 -21.62
C PRO A 102 18.50 10.03 -20.60
N VAL A 103 19.04 8.87 -20.96
CA VAL A 103 19.97 8.08 -20.12
C VAL A 103 21.11 8.93 -19.53
N PRO A 104 21.76 9.86 -20.26
CA PRO A 104 22.81 10.71 -19.67
C PRO A 104 22.33 11.60 -18.53
N GLN A 105 21.06 12.04 -18.52
CA GLN A 105 20.50 12.80 -17.40
C GLN A 105 20.34 11.92 -16.16
N ILE A 106 19.88 10.67 -16.35
CA ILE A 106 19.74 9.69 -15.26
C ILE A 106 21.11 9.40 -14.63
N LYS A 107 22.15 9.19 -15.45
CA LYS A 107 23.52 9.01 -14.97
C LYS A 107 24.02 10.19 -14.14
N ARG A 108 23.79 11.43 -14.60
CA ARG A 108 24.14 12.64 -13.84
C ARG A 108 23.40 12.74 -12.51
N ILE A 109 22.14 12.32 -12.46
CA ILE A 109 21.38 12.25 -11.21
C ILE A 109 22.05 11.25 -10.25
N LEU A 110 22.37 10.05 -10.73
CA LEU A 110 23.05 9.02 -9.93
C LEU A 110 24.43 9.51 -9.44
N GLU A 111 25.24 10.12 -10.30
CA GLU A 111 26.53 10.69 -9.91
C GLU A 111 26.37 11.79 -8.84
N ALA A 112 25.37 12.67 -8.98
CA ALA A 112 25.11 13.72 -8.00
C ALA A 112 24.60 13.15 -6.66
N MET A 113 23.91 12.01 -6.67
CA MET A 113 23.43 11.35 -5.46
C MET A 113 24.56 10.82 -4.58
N ILE A 114 25.76 10.53 -5.12
CA ILE A 114 26.88 10.00 -4.33
C ILE A 114 27.22 10.93 -3.14
N ASN A 115 27.19 12.25 -3.36
CA ASN A 115 27.59 13.25 -2.36
C ASN A 115 26.41 13.82 -1.54
N HIS A 116 25.19 13.37 -1.79
CA HIS A 116 24.00 13.97 -1.19
C HIS A 116 23.60 13.27 0.13
N GLU A 117 23.37 14.03 1.19
CA GLU A 117 23.20 13.48 2.55
C GLU A 117 21.73 13.32 3.00
N HIS A 118 20.78 13.86 2.24
CA HIS A 118 19.38 13.95 2.68
C HIS A 118 18.38 13.10 1.90
N ILE A 119 18.81 12.38 0.84
CA ILE A 119 17.88 11.60 0.02
C ILE A 119 17.56 10.30 0.74
N GLU A 120 16.28 10.06 0.98
CA GLU A 120 15.83 8.83 1.61
C GLU A 120 15.25 7.84 0.60
N LYS A 121 14.66 8.34 -0.51
CA LYS A 121 13.88 7.51 -1.43
C LYS A 121 14.20 7.80 -2.90
N LEU A 122 14.49 6.75 -3.66
CA LEU A 122 14.69 6.76 -5.11
C LEU A 122 13.62 5.92 -5.79
N GLN A 123 12.92 6.49 -6.78
CA GLN A 123 11.86 5.80 -7.52
C GLN A 123 12.06 5.92 -9.03
N PHE A 124 12.55 4.84 -9.66
CA PHE A 124 12.80 4.70 -11.11
C PHE A 124 11.99 3.53 -11.69
N ALA A 125 10.71 3.43 -11.34
CA ALA A 125 9.83 2.37 -11.85
C ALA A 125 9.40 2.65 -13.30
N ASN A 126 9.34 1.61 -14.13
CA ASN A 126 8.82 1.66 -15.51
C ASN A 126 9.49 2.73 -16.40
N MET A 127 10.79 2.90 -16.28
CA MET A 127 11.58 3.83 -17.12
C MET A 127 12.19 3.15 -18.35
N GLY A 128 12.19 1.81 -18.42
CA GLY A 128 12.76 1.06 -19.54
C GLY A 128 14.28 0.95 -19.49
N LEU A 129 14.85 0.96 -18.27
CA LEU A 129 16.30 0.99 -18.04
C LEU A 129 16.93 -0.39 -18.19
N TYR A 130 18.13 -0.42 -18.76
CA TYR A 130 19.02 -1.59 -18.83
C TYR A 130 20.20 -1.43 -17.87
N ASP A 131 20.95 -2.51 -17.65
CA ASP A 131 22.08 -2.54 -16.70
C ASP A 131 23.11 -1.41 -16.93
N ASN A 132 23.40 -1.10 -18.19
CA ASN A 132 24.38 -0.06 -18.56
C ASN A 132 23.91 1.36 -18.26
N ASP A 133 22.59 1.58 -18.15
CA ASP A 133 21.99 2.90 -17.98
C ASP A 133 22.08 3.36 -16.52
N ILE A 134 22.17 2.41 -15.58
CA ILE A 134 22.12 2.66 -14.14
C ILE A 134 23.26 1.98 -13.36
N MET A 135 24.35 1.60 -14.02
CA MET A 135 25.49 0.95 -13.37
C MET A 135 26.06 1.82 -12.24
N GLU A 136 25.99 3.14 -12.40
CA GLU A 136 26.40 4.15 -11.43
C GLU A 136 25.62 4.06 -10.10
N LEU A 137 24.41 3.48 -10.10
CA LEU A 137 23.62 3.26 -8.89
C LEU A 137 24.32 2.33 -7.90
N ILE A 138 25.12 1.38 -8.38
CA ILE A 138 25.90 0.48 -7.51
C ILE A 138 26.88 1.33 -6.68
N ASN A 139 27.59 2.26 -7.33
CA ASN A 139 28.52 3.16 -6.66
C ASN A 139 27.80 4.11 -5.68
N VAL A 140 26.58 4.55 -6.00
CA VAL A 140 25.75 5.33 -5.06
C VAL A 140 25.45 4.52 -3.81
N VAL A 141 25.05 3.26 -3.96
CA VAL A 141 24.72 2.40 -2.81
C VAL A 141 25.94 2.08 -1.95
N GLU A 142 27.12 1.95 -2.55
CA GLU A 142 28.36 1.69 -1.80
C GLU A 142 28.85 2.89 -0.98
N ASN A 143 28.54 4.13 -1.38
CA ASN A 143 29.07 5.33 -0.72
C ASN A 143 28.01 6.15 0.03
N ASN A 144 26.74 6.09 -0.38
CA ASN A 144 25.69 6.91 0.20
C ASN A 144 25.04 6.22 1.41
N THR A 145 25.06 6.89 2.56
CA THR A 145 24.47 6.37 3.80
C THR A 145 23.05 6.85 4.09
N SER A 146 22.52 7.78 3.30
CA SER A 146 21.20 8.41 3.52
C SER A 146 20.04 7.64 2.86
N LEU A 147 20.34 6.93 1.77
CA LEU A 147 19.34 6.24 0.96
C LEU A 147 18.73 5.04 1.69
N LYS A 148 17.42 5.03 1.86
CA LYS A 148 16.66 3.99 2.57
C LYS A 148 15.81 3.13 1.64
N CYS A 149 15.18 3.71 0.63
CA CYS A 149 14.26 3.00 -0.26
C CYS A 149 14.65 3.17 -1.73
N ILE A 150 14.74 2.06 -2.47
CA ILE A 150 15.02 2.04 -3.89
C ILE A 150 13.91 1.28 -4.62
N ASN A 151 13.30 1.91 -5.62
CA ASN A 151 12.32 1.27 -6.50
C ASN A 151 12.82 1.22 -7.95
N LEU A 152 12.98 0.00 -8.45
CA LEU A 152 13.42 -0.32 -9.81
C LEU A 152 12.43 -1.27 -10.50
N GLU A 153 11.17 -1.29 -10.07
CA GLU A 153 10.13 -2.15 -10.65
C GLU A 153 9.92 -1.91 -12.15
N THR A 154 9.58 -2.96 -12.90
CA THR A 154 9.19 -2.85 -14.32
C THR A 154 10.27 -2.24 -15.22
N ASN A 155 11.53 -2.66 -15.07
CA ASN A 155 12.64 -2.30 -15.98
C ASN A 155 13.21 -3.56 -16.68
N TYR A 156 14.34 -3.45 -17.37
CA TYR A 156 15.00 -4.55 -18.07
C TYR A 156 16.35 -4.92 -17.41
N LEU A 157 16.39 -4.90 -16.08
CA LEU A 157 17.62 -5.10 -15.30
C LEU A 157 17.89 -6.59 -15.07
N SER A 158 19.11 -7.03 -15.32
CA SER A 158 19.53 -8.42 -15.17
C SER A 158 19.70 -8.84 -13.71
N GLY A 159 19.70 -10.16 -13.48
CA GLY A 159 20.01 -10.70 -12.16
C GLY A 159 21.46 -10.40 -11.72
N GLU A 160 22.40 -10.24 -12.66
CA GLU A 160 23.80 -9.90 -12.34
C GLU A 160 23.91 -8.47 -11.79
N PHE A 161 23.13 -7.54 -12.36
CA PHE A 161 23.03 -6.18 -11.83
C PHE A 161 22.53 -6.19 -10.38
N PHE A 162 21.44 -6.91 -10.10
CA PHE A 162 20.91 -7.01 -8.74
C PHE A 162 21.89 -7.71 -7.79
N ALA A 163 22.60 -8.75 -8.22
CA ALA A 163 23.61 -9.40 -7.40
C ALA A 163 24.67 -8.40 -6.91
N LYS A 164 25.18 -7.55 -7.82
CA LYS A 164 26.11 -6.47 -7.48
C LYS A 164 25.47 -5.41 -6.59
N LEU A 165 24.23 -5.01 -6.87
CA LEU A 165 23.50 -4.03 -6.06
C LEU A 165 23.30 -4.50 -4.60
N PHE A 166 22.91 -5.76 -4.41
CA PHE A 166 22.76 -6.32 -3.06
C PHE A 166 24.11 -6.54 -2.36
N GLN A 167 25.16 -6.84 -3.11
CA GLN A 167 26.51 -6.91 -2.57
C GLN A 167 27.02 -5.53 -2.11
N ALA A 168 26.77 -4.48 -2.89
CA ALA A 168 27.02 -3.09 -2.52
C ALA A 168 26.23 -2.67 -1.26
N ALA A 169 24.97 -3.10 -1.16
CA ALA A 169 24.11 -2.78 -0.02
C ALA A 169 24.60 -3.39 1.33
N LEU A 170 25.54 -4.34 1.30
CA LEU A 170 26.15 -4.92 2.50
C LEU A 170 27.17 -3.98 3.18
N VAL A 171 27.71 -2.99 2.46
CA VAL A 171 28.79 -2.14 3.00
C VAL A 171 28.30 -1.28 4.16
N HIS A 172 27.17 -0.57 3.96
CA HIS A 172 26.62 0.33 4.96
C HIS A 172 25.36 -0.20 5.66
N GLU A 173 24.68 -1.22 5.09
CA GLU A 173 23.41 -1.76 5.57
C GLU A 173 22.33 -0.67 5.86
N THR A 174 22.36 0.45 5.13
CA THR A 174 21.45 1.60 5.31
C THR A 174 20.12 1.44 4.57
N ILE A 175 20.12 0.65 3.50
CA ILE A 175 18.94 0.42 2.68
C ILE A 175 17.96 -0.48 3.42
N GLU A 176 16.73 0.00 3.53
CA GLU A 176 15.63 -0.68 4.21
C GLU A 176 14.72 -1.39 3.22
N GLU A 177 14.50 -0.80 2.04
CA GLU A 177 13.56 -1.34 1.04
C GLU A 177 14.16 -1.35 -0.37
N ILE A 178 14.13 -2.51 -1.04
CA ILE A 178 14.46 -2.65 -2.47
C ILE A 178 13.30 -3.32 -3.19
N LYS A 179 12.76 -2.65 -4.20
CA LYS A 179 11.72 -3.18 -5.07
C LYS A 179 12.26 -3.44 -6.47
N ALA A 180 12.17 -4.68 -6.91
CA ALA A 180 12.72 -5.16 -8.18
C ALA A 180 11.77 -6.17 -8.85
N VAL A 181 10.47 -5.99 -8.67
CA VAL A 181 9.43 -6.85 -9.25
C VAL A 181 9.26 -6.54 -10.74
N ASN A 182 8.78 -7.53 -11.50
CA ASN A 182 8.36 -7.37 -12.90
C ASN A 182 9.48 -6.92 -13.87
N GLN A 183 10.70 -7.43 -13.69
CA GLN A 183 11.75 -7.18 -14.68
C GLN A 183 11.42 -7.85 -16.02
N GLY A 184 11.74 -7.19 -17.12
CA GLY A 184 11.56 -7.70 -18.48
C GLY A 184 12.50 -8.85 -18.83
N VAL A 185 13.52 -9.11 -18.00
CA VAL A 185 14.47 -10.22 -18.14
C VAL A 185 14.31 -11.20 -16.99
N SER A 186 14.35 -12.50 -17.30
CA SER A 186 14.33 -13.55 -16.27
C SER A 186 15.69 -13.72 -15.61
N PHE A 187 15.73 -13.87 -14.30
CA PHE A 187 16.98 -14.08 -13.58
C PHE A 187 17.54 -15.49 -13.78
N SER A 188 18.85 -15.59 -13.97
CA SER A 188 19.54 -16.89 -14.04
C SER A 188 19.56 -17.54 -12.65
N THR A 189 19.59 -18.87 -12.59
CA THR A 189 19.67 -19.60 -11.31
C THR A 189 20.91 -19.21 -10.50
N VAL A 190 22.00 -18.87 -11.18
CA VAL A 190 23.26 -18.45 -10.55
C VAL A 190 23.07 -17.08 -9.89
N ALA A 191 22.55 -16.11 -10.64
CA ALA A 191 22.29 -14.77 -10.13
C ALA A 191 21.28 -14.80 -8.96
N GLU A 192 20.20 -15.58 -9.06
CA GLU A 192 19.26 -15.73 -7.94
C GLU A 192 19.96 -16.20 -6.65
N LYS A 193 20.85 -17.21 -6.74
CA LYS A 193 21.58 -17.73 -5.58
C LYS A 193 22.51 -16.68 -4.97
N GLU A 194 23.17 -15.86 -5.78
CA GLU A 194 24.04 -14.77 -5.29
C GLU A 194 23.23 -13.67 -4.60
N ILE A 195 22.11 -13.26 -5.21
CA ILE A 195 21.16 -12.31 -4.61
C ILE A 195 20.67 -12.83 -3.25
N ILE A 196 20.27 -14.11 -3.17
CA ILE A 196 19.80 -14.72 -1.91
C ILE A 196 20.90 -14.70 -0.84
N LYS A 197 22.15 -15.03 -1.20
CA LYS A 197 23.29 -14.99 -0.27
C LYS A 197 23.54 -13.58 0.25
N ALA A 198 23.51 -12.58 -0.63
CA ALA A 198 23.70 -11.18 -0.27
C ALA A 198 22.58 -10.67 0.63
N ILE A 199 21.31 -10.97 0.33
CA ILE A 199 20.17 -10.59 1.18
C ILE A 199 20.26 -11.26 2.55
N PHE A 200 20.66 -12.53 2.62
CA PHE A 200 20.77 -13.25 3.89
C PHE A 200 21.88 -12.69 4.79
N ALA A 201 22.97 -12.21 4.19
CA ALA A 201 24.05 -11.57 4.93
C ALA A 201 23.67 -10.17 5.46
N ASN A 202 22.74 -9.48 4.80
CA ASN A 202 22.35 -8.11 5.15
C ASN A 202 21.34 -8.05 6.31
N HIS A 203 21.56 -7.15 7.27
CA HIS A 203 20.66 -6.96 8.42
C HIS A 203 19.79 -5.69 8.36
N GLY A 204 20.07 -4.77 7.42
CA GLY A 204 19.33 -3.52 7.23
C GLY A 204 18.06 -3.66 6.39
N LEU A 205 18.06 -4.61 5.45
CA LEU A 205 16.92 -4.82 4.54
C LEU A 205 15.68 -5.33 5.28
N LEU A 206 14.63 -4.51 5.30
CA LEU A 206 13.32 -4.85 5.87
C LEU A 206 12.36 -5.41 4.83
N LYS A 207 12.41 -4.88 3.61
CA LYS A 207 11.47 -5.25 2.55
C LYS A 207 12.21 -5.47 1.24
N VAL A 208 12.13 -6.68 0.73
CA VAL A 208 12.71 -7.04 -0.58
C VAL A 208 11.61 -7.62 -1.45
N SER A 209 11.32 -6.95 -2.56
CA SER A 209 10.31 -7.40 -3.51
C SER A 209 10.99 -7.89 -4.79
N ILE A 210 11.19 -9.21 -4.89
CA ILE A 210 11.81 -9.88 -6.05
C ILE A 210 11.03 -11.15 -6.38
N ASN A 211 10.83 -11.40 -7.68
CA ASN A 211 10.25 -12.63 -8.18
C ASN A 211 11.34 -13.70 -8.35
N PHE A 212 11.55 -14.53 -7.31
CA PHE A 212 12.43 -15.70 -7.40
C PHE A 212 11.72 -16.88 -8.05
N ARG A 213 12.39 -17.56 -8.99
CA ARG A 213 11.94 -18.84 -9.53
C ARG A 213 12.15 -19.98 -8.54
N LEU A 214 13.26 -19.97 -7.80
CA LEU A 214 13.55 -21.00 -6.80
C LEU A 214 12.72 -20.80 -5.51
N PRO A 215 11.95 -21.82 -5.07
CA PRO A 215 11.20 -21.74 -3.80
C PRO A 215 12.09 -21.50 -2.57
N GLU A 216 13.30 -22.06 -2.57
CA GLU A 216 14.30 -21.88 -1.51
C GLU A 216 14.64 -20.39 -1.30
N GLY A 217 14.75 -19.64 -2.39
CA GLY A 217 15.05 -18.21 -2.34
C GLY A 217 13.96 -17.40 -1.64
N ARG A 218 12.70 -17.71 -1.93
CA ARG A 218 11.54 -17.05 -1.30
C ARG A 218 11.56 -17.22 0.22
N HIS A 219 11.72 -18.46 0.70
CA HIS A 219 11.75 -18.73 2.14
C HIS A 219 12.96 -18.11 2.83
N LYS A 220 14.16 -18.15 2.22
CA LYS A 220 15.35 -17.52 2.80
C LYS A 220 15.25 -16.01 2.91
N VAL A 221 14.71 -15.35 1.88
CA VAL A 221 14.50 -13.89 1.89
C VAL A 221 13.42 -13.49 2.90
N GLU A 222 12.33 -14.26 2.99
CA GLU A 222 11.30 -14.07 4.01
C GLU A 222 11.88 -14.21 5.44
N GLN A 223 12.67 -15.26 5.69
CA GLN A 223 13.34 -15.43 7.00
C GLN A 223 14.31 -14.28 7.31
N ALA A 224 15.09 -13.82 6.32
CA ALA A 224 16.02 -12.71 6.49
C ALA A 224 15.29 -11.40 6.83
N THR A 225 14.24 -11.05 6.07
CA THR A 225 13.43 -9.85 6.30
C THR A 225 12.69 -9.87 7.64
N LEU A 226 12.15 -11.02 8.05
CA LEU A 226 11.54 -11.20 9.38
C LEU A 226 12.56 -11.01 10.51
N ARG A 227 13.75 -11.62 10.39
CA ARG A 227 14.85 -11.45 11.36
C ARG A 227 15.25 -9.98 11.48
N ASN A 228 15.45 -9.30 10.36
CA ASN A 228 15.86 -7.90 10.31
C ASN A 228 14.79 -6.97 10.91
N GLY A 229 13.51 -7.25 10.64
CA GLY A 229 12.38 -6.58 11.26
C GLY A 229 12.36 -6.71 12.79
N GLU A 230 12.64 -7.91 13.32
CA GLU A 230 12.72 -8.12 14.76
C GLU A 230 13.95 -7.45 15.38
N ILE A 231 15.12 -7.49 14.73
CA ILE A 231 16.31 -6.73 15.17
C ILE A 231 15.96 -5.25 15.32
N ARG A 232 15.33 -4.65 14.30
CA ARG A 232 14.93 -3.23 14.36
C ARG A 232 13.90 -2.95 15.44
N ARG A 233 12.99 -3.88 15.72
CA ARG A 233 12.04 -3.77 16.83
C ARG A 233 12.73 -3.77 18.19
N VAL A 234 13.69 -4.68 18.41
CA VAL A 234 14.48 -4.74 19.65
C VAL A 234 15.29 -3.46 19.82
N MET A 235 15.93 -2.96 18.76
CA MET A 235 16.67 -1.69 18.79
C MET A 235 15.77 -0.50 19.17
N ARG A 236 14.55 -0.42 18.62
CA ARG A 236 13.57 0.62 19.00
C ARG A 236 13.17 0.55 20.47
N ARG A 237 13.00 -0.65 21.03
CA ARG A 237 12.68 -0.84 22.46
C ARG A 237 13.82 -0.37 23.35
N LYS A 238 15.06 -0.77 23.05
CA LYS A 238 16.26 -0.34 23.80
C LYS A 238 16.42 1.18 23.76
N ALA A 239 16.29 1.79 22.57
CA ALA A 239 16.37 3.25 22.43
C ALA A 239 15.27 3.98 23.23
N ALA A 240 14.04 3.46 23.26
CA ALA A 240 12.95 4.03 24.04
C ALA A 240 13.16 3.87 25.56
N GLU A 241 13.72 2.75 26.02
CA GLU A 241 14.10 2.56 27.42
C GLU A 241 15.23 3.49 27.84
N GLU A 242 16.23 3.70 26.98
CA GLU A 242 17.32 4.64 27.20
C GLU A 242 16.84 6.09 27.22
N ALA A 243 15.93 6.48 26.32
CA ALA A 243 15.31 7.80 26.34
C ALA A 243 14.55 8.05 27.64
N LYS A 244 13.73 7.08 28.09
CA LYS A 244 13.03 7.15 29.39
C LYS A 244 13.98 7.26 30.58
N LYS A 245 15.09 6.52 30.57
CA LYS A 245 16.12 6.61 31.63
C LYS A 245 16.79 7.99 31.66
N LYS A 246 17.09 8.58 30.49
CA LYS A 246 17.65 9.94 30.38
C LYS A 246 16.67 10.98 30.91
N GLU A 247 15.39 10.90 30.52
CA GLU A 247 14.34 11.79 31.03
C GLU A 247 14.14 11.68 32.55
N ALA A 248 14.25 10.47 33.12
CA ALA A 248 14.17 10.26 34.57
C ALA A 248 15.36 10.91 35.30
N LEU A 249 16.59 10.71 34.80
CA LEU A 249 17.81 11.31 35.36
C LEU A 249 17.82 12.84 35.26
N GLU A 250 17.24 13.43 34.21
CA GLU A 250 17.09 14.88 34.08
C GLU A 250 16.07 15.47 35.05
N LYS A 251 14.99 14.74 35.35
CA LYS A 251 14.01 15.13 36.37
C LYS A 251 14.61 15.11 37.78
N ASP A 252 15.44 14.11 38.09
CA ASP A 252 16.12 14.01 39.40
C ASP A 252 17.13 15.15 39.61
N LYS A 253 17.83 15.58 38.54
CA LYS A 253 18.76 16.72 38.61
C LYS A 253 18.08 18.08 38.78
N ASN A 254 16.87 18.25 38.23
CA ASN A 254 16.09 19.49 38.39
C ASN A 254 15.25 19.51 39.68
N GLY A 255 15.05 18.36 40.34
CA GLY A 255 14.32 18.24 41.60
C GLY A 255 15.08 18.79 42.82
N ASP A 256 16.40 18.84 42.79
CA ASP A 256 17.21 19.24 43.97
C ASP A 256 17.38 20.76 44.12
N ASN A 257 17.05 21.54 43.08
CA ASN A 257 17.14 23.01 43.10
C ASN A 257 15.84 23.72 43.50
N ASN A 258 14.76 22.99 43.84
CA ASN A 258 13.47 23.60 44.19
C ASN A 258 13.00 23.32 45.64
N THR A 259 13.87 22.79 46.50
CA THR A 259 13.56 22.46 47.90
C THR A 259 14.02 23.54 48.90
N LYS A 260 14.60 24.65 48.43
CA LYS A 260 15.01 25.80 49.29
C LYS A 260 14.05 27.00 49.31
N ASN A 261 12.90 26.92 48.63
CA ASN A 261 11.91 28.02 48.58
C ASN A 261 10.54 27.68 49.21
N LYS A 262 10.45 26.64 50.07
CA LYS A 262 9.19 26.20 50.69
C LYS A 262 8.98 26.60 52.17
N GLU A 263 9.82 27.47 52.74
CA GLU A 263 9.71 27.85 54.16
C GLU A 263 9.10 29.24 54.44
N ASN A 264 8.47 29.92 53.47
CA ASN A 264 8.03 31.31 53.62
C ASN A 264 6.53 31.64 53.34
N GLU A 265 5.61 30.67 53.37
CA GLU A 265 4.16 30.96 53.23
C GLU A 265 3.24 30.38 54.32
N GLU A 266 3.76 29.63 55.30
CA GLU A 266 2.97 29.15 56.44
C GLU A 266 2.96 30.18 57.59
N LYS A 267 2.39 31.36 57.38
CA LYS A 267 2.09 32.34 58.46
C LYS A 267 1.19 33.48 57.99
N LYS A 268 -0.09 33.19 57.72
CA LYS A 268 -1.18 34.20 57.81
C LYS A 268 -2.55 33.56 58.07
N LEU A 269 -2.79 33.38 59.36
CA LEU A 269 -4.05 33.54 60.11
C LEU A 269 -5.39 33.16 59.43
N ILE A 270 -5.85 31.99 59.84
CA ILE A 270 -7.15 31.70 60.49
C ILE A 270 -7.94 32.96 60.91
N THR A 271 -9.17 33.15 60.38
CA THR A 271 -10.39 33.37 61.18
C THR A 271 -11.66 33.54 60.31
N LYS A 272 -12.75 32.93 60.79
CA LYS A 272 -14.20 33.17 60.51
C LYS A 272 -14.90 32.35 59.39
N THR A 273 -15.30 31.14 59.81
CA THR A 273 -16.64 30.51 59.76
C THR A 273 -17.81 31.14 58.96
N LYS A 274 -18.54 30.22 58.27
CA LYS A 274 -20.00 30.13 58.04
C LYS A 274 -20.61 31.21 57.12
N ASP A 275 -21.46 30.97 56.12
CA ASP A 275 -22.34 29.87 55.69
C ASP A 275 -22.66 30.08 54.18
N ASN A 276 -23.33 29.10 53.57
CA ASN A 276 -24.24 29.22 52.41
C ASN A 276 -23.70 29.09 50.97
N SER A 277 -24.03 27.91 50.41
CA SER A 277 -24.73 27.70 49.13
C SER A 277 -24.46 28.66 47.96
N ALA A 278 -23.86 28.14 46.89
CA ALA A 278 -24.38 28.17 45.52
C ALA A 278 -23.26 27.81 44.55
N ALA A 279 -23.41 26.67 43.88
CA ALA A 279 -22.64 26.33 42.68
C ALA A 279 -23.24 27.06 41.46
N PRO A 280 -22.42 27.53 40.51
CA PRO A 280 -22.89 27.74 39.14
C PRO A 280 -22.27 26.69 38.20
N ARG A 281 -23.14 25.85 37.63
CA ARG A 281 -22.96 25.28 36.29
C ARG A 281 -23.20 26.39 35.26
N ILE A 282 -22.53 26.31 34.11
CA ILE A 282 -23.05 26.47 32.73
C ILE A 282 -21.86 26.80 31.81
N LEU A 283 -21.55 25.90 30.87
CA LEU A 283 -21.57 26.17 29.42
C LEU A 283 -21.25 24.86 28.68
N GLY A 284 -22.31 24.14 28.29
CA GLY A 284 -22.27 23.10 27.28
C GLY A 284 -22.94 23.65 26.03
N GLY A 285 -22.21 23.65 24.90
CA GLY A 285 -22.72 24.00 23.58
C GLY A 285 -23.06 22.75 22.80
N GLU A 286 -24.27 22.75 22.23
CA GLU A 286 -24.85 21.73 21.37
C GLU A 286 -24.10 21.63 20.03
N ILE A 287 -23.71 20.43 19.62
CA ILE A 287 -23.52 20.06 18.21
C ILE A 287 -24.26 18.75 17.99
N LYS A 288 -25.07 18.77 16.93
CA LYS A 288 -26.07 17.79 16.54
C LYS A 288 -25.46 16.45 16.14
N GLU A 289 -26.16 15.40 16.53
CA GLU A 289 -26.05 14.02 16.05
C GLU A 289 -26.38 13.97 14.55
N ASP A 290 -25.59 13.24 13.78
CA ASP A 290 -26.01 12.39 12.66
C ASP A 290 -24.84 11.47 12.24
N ASP A 291 -25.16 10.18 12.14
CA ASP A 291 -24.47 9.08 11.44
C ASP A 291 -23.19 8.44 12.03
N GLU A 292 -23.40 7.55 13.02
CA GLU A 292 -22.49 6.43 13.32
C GLU A 292 -22.73 5.24 12.38
N GLU A 293 -21.81 5.03 11.44
CA GLU A 293 -21.73 3.84 10.60
C GLU A 293 -21.19 2.65 11.43
N LYS A 294 -22.09 1.69 11.70
CA LYS A 294 -21.82 0.45 12.45
C LYS A 294 -20.84 -0.46 11.71
N GLN A 295 -19.67 -0.70 12.30
CA GLN A 295 -18.85 -1.88 11.99
C GLN A 295 -19.47 -3.16 12.58
N PRO A 296 -19.75 -4.22 11.81
CA PRO A 296 -20.21 -5.49 12.38
C PRO A 296 -19.03 -6.36 12.84
N LYS A 297 -19.16 -6.85 14.06
CA LYS A 297 -18.27 -7.80 14.75
C LYS A 297 -18.34 -9.20 14.11
N ASN A 298 -17.16 -9.78 13.90
CA ASN A 298 -16.80 -11.22 13.96
C ASN A 298 -17.90 -12.27 13.68
N LYS A 299 -17.74 -12.99 12.56
CA LYS A 299 -17.93 -14.45 12.52
C LYS A 299 -16.79 -15.08 11.71
N ILE A 300 -16.01 -15.90 12.40
CA ILE A 300 -14.97 -16.77 11.83
C ILE A 300 -15.71 -17.92 11.12
N GLU A 301 -15.78 -17.87 9.79
CA GLU A 301 -16.21 -19.01 8.98
C GLU A 301 -15.03 -19.97 8.75
N LYS A 302 -15.29 -21.25 9.03
CA LYS A 302 -14.37 -22.36 8.83
C LYS A 302 -14.19 -22.62 7.33
N PRO A 303 -12.99 -22.97 6.84
CA PRO A 303 -12.79 -23.29 5.44
C PRO A 303 -13.54 -24.58 5.05
N MET A 304 -14.27 -24.54 3.94
CA MET A 304 -14.95 -25.70 3.34
C MET A 304 -13.95 -26.81 2.96
N PRO A 305 -14.33 -28.10 3.08
CA PRO A 305 -13.49 -29.21 2.68
C PRO A 305 -13.41 -29.32 1.15
N VAL A 306 -12.19 -29.31 0.62
CA VAL A 306 -11.89 -29.60 -0.78
C VAL A 306 -12.13 -31.09 -1.07
N TYR A 307 -13.19 -31.40 -1.81
CA TYR A 307 -13.39 -32.73 -2.39
C TYR A 307 -12.33 -32.96 -3.49
N LYS A 308 -11.33 -33.81 -3.19
CA LYS A 308 -10.45 -34.39 -4.22
C LYS A 308 -11.26 -35.38 -5.06
N LYS A 309 -11.74 -34.96 -6.22
CA LYS A 309 -12.11 -35.91 -7.28
C LYS A 309 -10.83 -36.52 -7.85
N SER A 310 -10.66 -37.82 -7.66
CA SER A 310 -9.60 -38.63 -8.24
C SER A 310 -9.70 -38.55 -9.77
N ILE A 311 -8.76 -37.85 -10.41
CA ILE A 311 -8.59 -37.90 -11.85
C ILE A 311 -7.99 -39.28 -12.17
N LYS A 312 -8.82 -40.17 -12.72
CA LYS A 312 -8.32 -41.37 -13.40
C LYS A 312 -7.61 -40.91 -14.68
N THR A 313 -6.29 -41.03 -14.70
CA THR A 313 -5.46 -40.91 -15.89
C THR A 313 -5.89 -41.97 -16.90
N LYS A 314 -6.43 -41.55 -18.04
CA LYS A 314 -6.50 -42.40 -19.24
C LYS A 314 -5.11 -42.41 -19.89
N PRO A 315 -4.62 -43.56 -20.38
CA PRO A 315 -3.34 -43.63 -21.06
C PRO A 315 -3.43 -42.90 -22.42
N SER A 316 -2.40 -42.10 -22.70
CA SER A 316 -2.17 -41.45 -24.00
C SER A 316 -2.03 -42.50 -25.11
N PRO A 317 -2.70 -42.33 -26.27
CA PRO A 317 -2.59 -43.25 -27.40
C PRO A 317 -1.54 -42.78 -28.42
N PHE A 318 -0.34 -42.40 -27.97
CA PHE A 318 0.81 -42.18 -28.86
C PHE A 318 2.09 -42.68 -28.18
N SER A 319 2.37 -43.95 -28.41
CA SER A 319 3.63 -44.63 -28.09
C SER A 319 3.71 -45.89 -28.96
N LYS A 320 4.07 -45.67 -30.23
CA LYS A 320 4.86 -46.55 -31.09
C LYS A 320 5.72 -45.67 -31.96
#